data_AF-A0A0F6MMS5-F1
#
_entry.id   AF-A0A0F6MMS5-F1
#
_cell.length_a   1.000
_cell.length_b   1.000
_cell.length_c   1.000
_cell.angle_alpha   90.00
_cell.angle_beta   90.00
_cell.angle_gamma   90.00
#
_symmetry.space_group_name_H-M   'P 1'
#
loop_
_entity.id
_entity.type
_entity.pdbx_description
1 polymer ?
#
loop_
_entity_poly.entity_id
_entity_poly.type
_entity_poly.pdbx_seq_one_letter_code
_entity_poly.pdbx_strand_id
1 'polypeptide(L)'
;MVNMTNFFVPLAKKTDFNVSVKHIQSVIEILEDCDPKENIADKINLMIREQTIKPEQVRSILSVSLLDKWNYKVVSENLKFILDDASSFVAEVAKWSGIDLVFGYDHPDLGFIVINPKNPAAAQVIQGFRKNELLLIFVGKQDRGSVDAGLADSVISAIHKLFEKKTCSVPASVKAGPFVYVEPKKAAPVKVKKAVTKKPGKKIKAASAPVKVQASSVPSHLERPSAVATGPKKMSQLVSVPVSNELFHNGNVEAWKRIIRSYTAKYQDAEVMVYYDGERIVDINTLFKWGKVKHGSTIQFAVSAAEINDLSKLSKYFRQGASPMFEAFLRGSPDTVLNLF
;
A
#
# COMPACT_ATOMS: atom_id res chain seq x y z
N MET A 1 23.15 15.35 14.19
CA MET A 1 23.34 14.73 15.52
C MET A 1 21.98 14.66 16.21
N VAL A 2 21.55 13.47 16.62
CA VAL A 2 20.32 13.33 17.42
C VAL A 2 20.63 13.83 18.82
N ASN A 3 19.79 14.72 19.36
CA ASN A 3 19.94 15.21 20.72
C ASN A 3 19.74 14.03 21.70
N MET A 4 20.83 13.52 22.29
CA MET A 4 20.82 12.29 23.10
C MET A 4 20.09 12.43 24.43
N THR A 5 19.88 13.67 24.91
CA THR A 5 19.38 13.94 26.27
C THR A 5 18.00 13.36 26.54
N ASN A 6 17.21 13.08 25.49
CA ASN A 6 15.88 12.48 25.61
C ASN A 6 15.70 11.18 24.80
N PHE A 7 16.78 10.58 24.30
CA PHE A 7 16.68 9.42 23.40
C PHE A 7 15.96 8.22 24.06
N PHE A 8 16.22 7.99 25.35
CA PHE A 8 15.63 6.87 26.10
C PHE A 8 14.31 7.22 26.80
N VAL A 9 13.83 8.47 26.73
CA VAL A 9 12.58 8.89 27.40
C VAL A 9 11.37 8.10 26.90
N PRO A 10 11.21 7.82 25.59
CA PRO A 10 10.14 6.93 25.12
C PRO A 10 10.22 5.53 25.73
N LEU A 11 11.42 5.00 25.98
CA LEU A 11 11.62 3.66 26.55
C LEU A 11 11.23 3.55 28.04
N ALA A 12 10.95 4.67 28.71
CA ALA A 12 10.49 4.66 30.10
C ALA A 12 9.05 4.13 30.27
N LYS A 13 8.25 4.09 29.19
CA LYS A 13 6.92 3.50 29.19
C LYS A 13 6.98 2.07 28.69
N LYS A 14 6.38 1.13 29.44
CA LYS A 14 6.31 -0.29 29.06
C LYS A 14 5.73 -0.51 27.66
N THR A 15 4.74 0.29 27.26
CA THR A 15 4.13 0.22 25.92
C THR A 15 5.16 0.48 24.82
N ASP A 16 5.88 1.58 24.97
CA ASP A 16 6.79 2.11 23.96
C ASP A 16 8.08 1.27 23.93
N PHE A 17 8.57 0.85 25.10
CA PHE A 17 9.65 -0.13 25.22
C PHE A 17 9.34 -1.42 24.46
N ASN A 18 8.15 -1.99 24.67
CA ASN A 18 7.74 -3.22 23.98
C ASN A 18 7.62 -3.02 22.46
N VAL A 19 7.16 -1.85 22.01
CA VAL A 19 7.11 -1.51 20.58
C VAL A 19 8.52 -1.46 19.99
N SER A 20 9.47 -0.82 20.67
CA SER A 20 10.87 -0.77 20.24
C SER A 20 11.52 -2.16 20.22
N VAL A 21 11.33 -2.98 21.25
CA VAL A 21 11.86 -4.35 21.29
C VAL A 21 11.31 -5.18 20.14
N LYS A 22 10.00 -5.13 19.88
CA LYS A 22 9.39 -5.83 18.74
C LYS A 22 9.96 -5.37 17.41
N HIS A 23 10.15 -4.06 17.23
CA HIS A 23 10.76 -3.52 16.02
C HIS A 23 12.18 -4.06 15.81
N ILE A 24 13.00 -4.06 16.85
CA ILE A 24 14.37 -4.60 16.80
C ILE A 24 14.36 -6.09 16.47
N GLN A 25 13.47 -6.86 17.12
CA GLN A 25 13.30 -8.29 16.83
C GLN A 25 12.91 -8.54 15.37
N SER A 26 11.99 -7.76 14.82
CA SER A 26 11.62 -7.87 13.40
C SER A 26 12.78 -7.53 12.47
N VAL A 27 13.60 -6.52 12.79
CA VAL A 27 14.81 -6.20 12.00
C VAL A 27 15.80 -7.36 12.05
N ILE A 28 16.02 -7.97 13.22
CA ILE A 28 16.90 -9.13 13.38
C ILE A 28 16.38 -10.32 12.56
N GLU A 29 15.10 -10.66 12.70
CA GLU A 29 14.46 -11.75 11.93
C GLU A 29 14.63 -11.54 10.42
N ILE A 30 14.40 -10.31 9.94
CA ILE A 30 14.60 -9.96 8.52
C ILE A 30 16.05 -10.20 8.12
N LEU A 31 17.03 -9.79 8.92
CA LEU A 31 18.45 -9.97 8.61
C LEU A 31 18.90 -11.43 8.65
N GLU A 32 18.27 -12.27 9.48
CA GLU A 32 18.58 -13.70 9.59
C GLU A 32 17.96 -14.53 8.46
N ASP A 33 16.72 -14.21 8.06
CA ASP A 33 16.00 -14.97 7.05
C ASP A 33 16.36 -14.56 5.62
N CYS A 34 16.77 -13.31 5.42
CA CYS A 34 17.10 -12.78 4.11
C CYS A 34 18.38 -13.39 3.52
N ASP A 35 18.26 -13.93 2.32
CA ASP A 35 19.38 -14.40 1.51
C ASP A 35 19.19 -13.97 0.03
N PRO A 36 20.17 -14.17 -0.87
CA PRO A 36 20.05 -13.73 -2.27
C PRO A 36 18.78 -14.19 -3.03
N LYS A 37 18.10 -15.27 -2.60
CA LYS A 37 16.83 -15.74 -3.16
C LYS A 37 15.61 -15.24 -2.37
N GLU A 38 15.84 -14.71 -1.18
CA GLU A 38 14.84 -14.09 -0.31
C GLU A 38 15.09 -12.59 -0.19
N ASN A 39 14.61 -11.84 -1.19
CA ASN A 39 14.71 -10.39 -1.22
C ASN A 39 13.93 -9.75 -0.05
N ILE A 40 14.55 -8.77 0.61
CA ILE A 40 14.00 -8.09 1.78
C ILE A 40 12.62 -7.46 1.53
N ALA A 41 12.33 -6.96 0.33
CA ALA A 41 11.03 -6.38 0.02
C ALA A 41 9.91 -7.43 0.07
N ASP A 42 10.18 -8.65 -0.42
CA ASP A 42 9.21 -9.74 -0.38
C ASP A 42 9.00 -10.23 1.06
N LYS A 43 10.06 -10.34 1.87
CA LYS A 43 9.97 -10.67 3.30
C LYS A 43 9.20 -9.63 4.10
N ILE A 44 9.50 -8.34 3.91
CA ILE A 44 8.74 -7.24 4.53
C ILE A 44 7.27 -7.33 4.12
N ASN A 45 6.96 -7.48 2.83
CA ASN A 45 5.57 -7.58 2.36
C ASN A 45 4.84 -8.84 2.89
N LEU A 46 5.55 -9.94 3.17
CA LEU A 46 5.00 -11.08 3.89
C LEU A 46 4.68 -10.73 5.35
N MET A 47 5.63 -10.13 6.07
CA MET A 47 5.47 -9.76 7.48
C MET A 47 4.37 -8.71 7.69
N ILE A 48 4.20 -7.75 6.77
CA ILE A 48 3.08 -6.80 6.86
C ILE A 48 1.74 -7.56 6.65
N ARG A 49 1.68 -8.53 5.72
CA ARG A 49 0.46 -9.36 5.52
C ARG A 49 0.14 -10.21 6.74
N GLU A 50 1.16 -10.73 7.41
CA GLU A 50 1.03 -11.49 8.66
C GLU A 50 0.83 -10.58 9.89
N GLN A 51 0.80 -9.26 9.70
CA GLN A 51 0.62 -8.24 10.73
C GLN A 51 1.71 -8.26 11.82
N THR A 52 2.89 -8.82 11.51
CA THR A 52 4.04 -8.86 12.43
C THR A 52 4.82 -7.55 12.40
N ILE A 53 4.78 -6.83 11.28
CA ILE A 53 5.27 -5.45 11.14
C ILE A 53 4.18 -4.57 10.52
N LYS A 54 4.29 -3.26 10.74
CA LYS A 54 3.37 -2.26 10.19
C LYS A 54 4.04 -1.44 9.07
N PRO A 55 3.25 -0.88 8.12
CA PRO A 55 3.80 -0.09 7.01
C PRO A 55 4.70 1.08 7.46
N GLU A 56 4.39 1.75 8.57
CA GLU A 56 5.19 2.86 9.09
C GLU A 56 6.61 2.47 9.53
N GLN A 57 6.86 1.18 9.78
CA GLN A 57 8.18 0.68 10.18
C GLN A 57 9.10 0.43 8.99
N VAL A 58 8.56 0.34 7.77
CA VAL A 58 9.31 -0.15 6.60
C VAL A 58 10.53 0.72 6.31
N ARG A 59 10.41 2.06 6.35
CA ARG A 59 11.54 2.96 6.08
C ARG A 59 12.70 2.77 7.06
N SER A 60 12.42 2.61 8.35
CA SER A 60 13.47 2.42 9.35
C SER A 60 14.13 1.05 9.22
N ILE A 61 13.35 0.01 8.89
CA ILE A 61 13.89 -1.31 8.55
C ILE A 61 14.86 -1.19 7.36
N LEU A 62 14.43 -0.58 6.25
CA LEU A 62 15.28 -0.45 5.06
C LEU A 62 16.56 0.36 5.34
N SER A 63 16.47 1.44 6.14
CA SER A 63 17.66 2.22 6.51
C SER A 63 18.70 1.36 7.22
N VAL A 64 18.29 0.61 8.25
CA VAL A 64 19.21 -0.21 9.04
C VAL A 64 19.71 -1.41 8.24
N SER A 65 18.83 -2.11 7.52
CA SER A 65 19.18 -3.34 6.81
C SER A 65 19.96 -3.06 5.53
N LEU A 66 19.46 -2.18 4.65
CA LEU A 66 20.08 -1.95 3.35
C LEU A 66 21.29 -1.04 3.46
N LEU A 67 21.19 0.09 4.18
CA LEU A 67 22.25 1.10 4.20
C LEU A 67 23.31 0.77 5.25
N ASP A 68 22.93 0.60 6.51
CA ASP A 68 23.90 0.43 7.59
C ASP A 68 24.52 -0.98 7.60
N LYS A 69 23.69 -2.02 7.40
CA LYS A 69 24.15 -3.42 7.51
C LYS A 69 24.74 -3.95 6.21
N TRP A 70 24.07 -3.77 5.08
CA TRP A 70 24.53 -4.33 3.80
C TRP A 70 25.19 -3.29 2.85
N ASN A 71 25.30 -2.03 3.26
CA ASN A 71 26.00 -0.97 2.51
C ASN A 71 25.53 -0.81 1.05
N TYR A 72 24.20 -0.79 0.86
CA TYR A 72 23.59 -0.54 -0.44
C TYR A 72 23.80 0.91 -0.86
N LYS A 73 23.98 1.12 -2.16
CA LYS A 73 23.86 2.43 -2.76
C LYS A 73 22.38 2.77 -2.92
N VAL A 74 21.98 3.97 -2.54
CA VAL A 74 20.62 4.47 -2.74
C VAL A 74 20.64 5.78 -3.53
N VAL A 75 19.69 5.92 -4.45
CA VAL A 75 19.28 7.22 -5.01
C VAL A 75 17.81 7.48 -4.71
N SER A 76 17.48 8.75 -4.58
CA SER A 76 16.15 9.26 -4.28
C SER A 76 15.79 10.30 -5.32
N GLU A 77 14.74 10.05 -6.10
CA GLU A 77 14.35 10.95 -7.17
C GLU A 77 12.85 10.90 -7.45
N ASN A 78 12.31 12.02 -7.93
CA ASN A 78 10.94 12.08 -8.40
C ASN A 78 10.85 11.54 -9.83
N LEU A 79 9.87 10.67 -10.08
CA LEU A 79 9.66 10.05 -11.38
C LEU A 79 9.31 11.08 -12.45
N LYS A 80 10.11 11.16 -13.51
CA LYS A 80 9.82 12.02 -14.68
C LYS A 80 9.01 11.30 -15.75
N PHE A 81 9.20 9.99 -15.85
CA PHE A 81 8.58 9.10 -16.82
C PHE A 81 7.86 7.96 -16.10
N ILE A 82 6.79 7.46 -16.73
CA ILE A 82 6.03 6.32 -16.26
C ILE A 82 6.04 5.25 -17.36
N LEU A 83 5.90 3.99 -16.95
CA LEU A 83 5.93 2.84 -17.84
C LEU A 83 4.56 2.62 -18.48
N ASP A 84 4.54 2.36 -19.79
CA ASP A 84 3.32 1.88 -20.46
C ASP A 84 3.11 0.39 -20.19
N ASP A 85 4.20 -0.38 -20.14
CA ASP A 85 4.21 -1.81 -19.88
C ASP A 85 5.24 -2.13 -18.78
N ALA A 86 4.75 -2.20 -17.54
CA ALA A 86 5.56 -2.59 -16.40
C ALA A 86 5.96 -4.07 -16.42
N SER A 87 5.25 -4.93 -17.17
CA SER A 87 5.57 -6.37 -17.24
C SER A 87 6.87 -6.60 -18.00
N SER A 88 7.03 -5.92 -19.15
CA SER A 88 8.29 -5.95 -19.90
C SER A 88 9.46 -5.37 -19.11
N PHE A 89 9.22 -4.29 -18.35
CA PHE A 89 10.23 -3.72 -17.44
C PHE A 89 10.69 -4.75 -16.41
N VAL A 90 9.75 -5.36 -15.67
CA VAL A 90 10.06 -6.34 -14.63
C VAL A 90 10.78 -7.56 -15.22
N ALA A 91 10.35 -8.03 -16.41
CA ALA A 91 10.99 -9.14 -17.10
C ALA A 91 12.44 -8.83 -17.51
N GLU A 92 12.75 -7.58 -17.88
CA GLU A 92 14.12 -7.16 -18.16
C GLU A 92 14.96 -7.07 -16.89
N VAL A 93 14.45 -6.42 -15.84
CA VAL A 93 15.15 -6.26 -14.55
C VAL A 93 15.37 -7.62 -13.85
N ALA A 94 14.46 -8.58 -14.02
CA ALA A 94 14.59 -9.94 -13.49
C ALA A 94 15.82 -10.69 -14.04
N LYS A 95 16.34 -10.30 -15.21
CA LYS A 95 17.58 -10.88 -15.78
C LYS A 95 18.84 -10.42 -15.05
N TRP A 96 18.76 -9.36 -14.25
CA TRP A 96 19.91 -8.75 -13.59
C TRP A 96 20.25 -9.47 -12.28
N SER A 97 20.65 -10.73 -12.38
CA SER A 97 20.89 -11.62 -11.23
C SER A 97 22.18 -11.35 -10.45
N GLY A 98 23.07 -10.51 -10.98
CA GLY A 98 24.37 -10.17 -10.39
C GLY A 98 24.35 -9.10 -9.30
N ILE A 99 23.22 -8.40 -9.16
CA ILE A 99 23.01 -7.33 -8.17
C ILE A 99 21.64 -7.51 -7.54
N ASP A 100 21.50 -7.16 -6.27
CA ASP A 100 20.19 -7.08 -5.62
C ASP A 100 19.56 -5.70 -5.82
N LEU A 101 18.23 -5.68 -5.93
CA LEU A 101 17.46 -4.46 -6.14
C LEU A 101 16.27 -4.41 -5.20
N VAL A 102 16.06 -3.25 -4.60
CA VAL A 102 14.86 -2.93 -3.82
C VAL A 102 14.41 -1.54 -4.22
N PHE A 103 13.11 -1.38 -4.49
CA PHE A 103 12.50 -0.08 -4.73
C PHE A 103 11.67 0.33 -3.51
N GLY A 104 11.79 1.60 -3.12
CA GLY A 104 10.85 2.25 -2.20
C GLY A 104 10.05 3.28 -2.96
N TYR A 105 8.72 3.27 -2.86
CA TYR A 105 7.87 4.20 -3.60
C TYR A 105 6.89 4.88 -2.65
N ASP A 106 6.79 6.21 -2.73
CA ASP A 106 5.76 6.97 -2.03
C ASP A 106 4.47 6.96 -2.84
N HIS A 107 3.57 6.04 -2.51
CA HIS A 107 2.26 6.01 -3.12
C HIS A 107 1.38 7.09 -2.47
N PRO A 108 0.67 7.93 -3.26
CA PRO A 108 -0.16 9.01 -2.72
C PRO A 108 -1.23 8.52 -1.74
N ASP A 109 -1.72 7.29 -1.97
CA ASP A 109 -2.80 6.70 -1.18
C ASP A 109 -2.36 5.65 -0.16
N LEU A 110 -1.32 4.87 -0.46
CA LEU A 110 -0.88 3.77 0.41
C LEU A 110 0.27 4.18 1.33
N GLY A 111 0.81 5.39 1.13
CA GLY A 111 2.06 5.81 1.75
C GLY A 111 3.26 5.05 1.15
N PHE A 112 4.30 4.92 1.95
CA PHE A 112 5.54 4.28 1.53
C PHE A 112 5.36 2.77 1.36
N ILE A 113 5.64 2.27 0.16
CA ILE A 113 5.63 0.84 -0.16
C ILE A 113 7.02 0.38 -0.60
N VAL A 114 7.36 -0.87 -0.29
CA VAL A 114 8.62 -1.50 -0.72
C VAL A 114 8.34 -2.59 -1.75
N ILE A 115 9.17 -2.65 -2.79
CA ILE A 115 8.93 -3.46 -3.98
C ILE A 115 10.22 -4.19 -4.37
N ASN A 116 10.13 -5.50 -4.62
CA ASN A 116 11.15 -6.24 -5.35
C ASN A 116 10.88 -6.09 -6.85
N PRO A 117 11.68 -5.33 -7.62
CA PRO A 117 11.41 -5.10 -9.04
C PRO A 117 11.68 -6.33 -9.92
N LYS A 118 12.16 -7.44 -9.35
CA LYS A 118 12.33 -8.73 -10.05
C LYS A 118 11.18 -9.70 -9.83
N ASN A 119 10.30 -9.42 -8.87
CA ASN A 119 9.11 -10.21 -8.62
C ASN A 119 8.07 -9.89 -9.70
N PRO A 120 7.58 -10.86 -10.51
CA PRO A 120 6.56 -10.63 -11.53
C PRO A 120 5.29 -9.94 -11.01
N ALA A 121 4.89 -10.20 -9.76
CA ALA A 121 3.74 -9.56 -9.14
C ALA A 121 3.93 -8.04 -8.91
N ALA A 122 5.18 -7.56 -8.91
CA ALA A 122 5.48 -6.13 -8.80
C ALA A 122 5.04 -5.33 -10.03
N ALA A 123 4.86 -5.97 -11.20
CA ALA A 123 4.46 -5.29 -12.43
C ALA A 123 3.16 -4.50 -12.24
N GLN A 124 2.17 -5.06 -11.54
CA GLN A 124 0.90 -4.37 -11.28
C GLN A 124 1.09 -3.10 -10.44
N VAL A 125 1.98 -3.14 -9.44
CA VAL A 125 2.25 -1.99 -8.57
C VAL A 125 3.03 -0.92 -9.33
N ILE A 126 4.07 -1.34 -10.07
CA ILE A 126 4.93 -0.45 -10.87
C ILE A 126 4.14 0.22 -12.00
N GLN A 127 3.17 -0.47 -12.61
CA GLN A 127 2.25 0.10 -13.60
C GLN A 127 1.46 1.30 -13.05
N GLY A 128 1.20 1.31 -11.75
CA GLY A 128 0.47 2.39 -11.06
C GLY A 128 1.33 3.60 -10.69
N PHE A 129 2.63 3.59 -10.99
CA PHE A 129 3.52 4.71 -10.70
C PHE A 129 3.08 5.99 -11.41
N ARG A 130 3.24 7.13 -10.74
CA ARG A 130 2.83 8.44 -11.25
C ARG A 130 4.03 9.37 -11.34
N LYS A 131 3.93 10.34 -12.26
CA LYS A 131 4.93 11.39 -12.39
C LYS A 131 5.00 12.22 -11.10
N ASN A 132 6.20 12.70 -10.81
CA ASN A 132 6.56 13.51 -9.64
C ASN A 132 6.45 12.79 -8.28
N GLU A 133 6.09 11.51 -8.24
CA GLU A 133 6.14 10.71 -7.02
C GLU A 133 7.58 10.24 -6.74
N LEU A 134 7.90 10.08 -5.45
CA LEU A 134 9.26 9.75 -5.01
C LEU A 134 9.55 8.25 -5.19
N LEU A 135 10.61 7.94 -5.92
CA LEU A 135 11.19 6.61 -6.04
C LEU A 135 12.57 6.59 -5.37
N LEU A 136 12.76 5.61 -4.49
CA LEU A 136 14.04 5.20 -3.95
C LEU A 136 14.50 3.95 -4.69
N ILE A 137 15.72 3.98 -5.23
CA ILE A 137 16.34 2.83 -5.89
C ILE A 137 17.53 2.41 -5.04
N PHE A 138 17.42 1.24 -4.42
CA PHE A 138 18.50 0.63 -3.65
C PHE A 138 19.19 -0.44 -4.51
N VAL A 139 20.51 -0.33 -4.65
CA VAL A 139 21.36 -1.26 -5.40
C VAL A 139 22.44 -1.80 -4.48
N GLY A 140 22.54 -3.13 -4.39
CA GLY A 140 23.51 -3.76 -3.50
C GLY A 140 23.79 -5.20 -3.84
N LYS A 141 24.41 -5.91 -2.89
CA LYS A 141 24.67 -7.34 -2.95
C LYS A 141 24.38 -7.93 -1.57
N GLN A 142 23.10 -8.20 -1.30
CA GLN A 142 22.58 -8.69 -0.03
C GLN A 142 23.51 -9.71 0.63
N ASP A 143 24.09 -9.35 1.77
CA ASP A 143 25.02 -10.21 2.53
C ASP A 143 26.22 -10.80 1.74
N ARG A 144 26.57 -10.23 0.58
CA ARG A 144 27.68 -10.64 -0.29
C ARG A 144 28.71 -9.51 -0.51
N GLY A 145 28.75 -8.56 0.42
CA GLY A 145 29.65 -7.41 0.41
C GLY A 145 29.07 -6.18 -0.29
N SER A 146 29.89 -5.14 -0.44
CA SER A 146 29.47 -3.90 -1.08
C SER A 146 29.47 -4.00 -2.60
N VAL A 147 28.62 -3.18 -3.22
CA VAL A 147 28.64 -2.94 -4.66
C VAL A 147 29.64 -1.82 -4.97
N ASP A 148 30.40 -1.96 -6.05
CA ASP A 148 31.23 -0.87 -6.58
C ASP A 148 30.34 0.32 -7.00
N ALA A 149 30.79 1.55 -6.74
CA ALA A 149 30.01 2.75 -7.02
C ALA A 149 29.72 2.92 -8.52
N GLY A 150 30.72 2.67 -9.39
CA GLY A 150 30.54 2.74 -10.83
C GLY A 150 29.58 1.69 -11.36
N LEU A 151 29.63 0.47 -10.81
CA LEU A 151 28.66 -0.57 -11.12
C LEU A 151 27.24 -0.16 -10.68
N ALA A 152 27.06 0.36 -9.47
CA ALA A 152 25.77 0.81 -8.96
C ALA A 152 25.18 1.94 -9.81
N ASP A 153 25.99 2.95 -10.15
CA ASP A 153 25.58 4.08 -10.99
C ASP A 153 25.19 3.62 -12.40
N SER A 154 25.88 2.60 -12.95
CA SER A 154 25.52 2.00 -14.24
C SER A 154 24.16 1.32 -14.21
N VAL A 155 23.83 0.64 -13.11
CA VAL A 155 22.53 -0.03 -12.91
C VAL A 155 21.42 1.01 -12.75
N ILE A 156 21.64 2.05 -11.93
CA ILE A 156 20.69 3.15 -11.74
C ILE A 156 20.41 3.85 -13.09
N SER A 157 21.47 4.16 -13.84
CA SER A 157 21.32 4.76 -15.18
C SER A 157 20.54 3.86 -16.14
N ALA A 158 20.75 2.55 -16.09
CA ALA A 158 19.97 1.59 -16.88
C ALA A 158 18.49 1.58 -16.49
N ILE A 159 18.17 1.63 -15.19
CA ILE A 159 16.78 1.74 -14.70
C ILE A 159 16.13 3.02 -15.24
N HIS A 160 16.80 4.16 -15.17
CA HIS A 160 16.27 5.42 -15.70
C HIS A 160 16.00 5.33 -17.20
N LYS A 161 16.93 4.74 -17.97
CA LYS A 161 16.74 4.50 -19.41
C LYS A 161 15.52 3.62 -19.68
N LEU A 162 15.29 2.58 -18.87
CA LEU A 162 14.11 1.74 -18.99
C LEU A 162 12.81 2.52 -18.74
N PHE A 163 12.75 3.38 -17.72
CA PHE A 163 11.61 4.28 -17.49
C PHE A 163 11.41 5.27 -18.65
N GLU A 164 12.50 5.72 -19.28
CA GLU A 164 12.49 6.58 -20.47
C GLU A 164 12.18 5.84 -21.78
N LYS A 165 11.99 4.51 -21.76
CA LYS A 165 11.84 3.64 -22.94
C LYS A 165 13.03 3.72 -23.91
N LYS A 166 14.22 3.99 -23.37
CA LYS A 166 15.48 3.97 -24.10
C LYS A 166 16.13 2.60 -23.94
N THR A 167 16.94 2.24 -24.93
CA THR A 167 17.78 1.05 -24.84
C THR A 167 18.78 1.20 -23.69
N CYS A 168 18.86 0.17 -22.85
CA CYS A 168 19.85 0.09 -21.78
C CYS A 168 20.83 -1.05 -22.04
N SER A 169 22.07 -0.85 -21.61
CA SER A 169 23.08 -1.91 -21.53
C SER A 169 23.65 -1.89 -20.12
N VAL A 170 23.79 -3.08 -19.55
CA VAL A 170 24.39 -3.28 -18.22
C VAL A 170 25.61 -4.19 -18.37
N PRO A 171 26.66 -4.00 -17.55
CA PRO A 171 27.81 -4.89 -17.54
C PRO A 171 27.43 -6.36 -17.39
N ALA A 172 28.24 -7.28 -17.94
CA ALA A 172 27.97 -8.72 -17.84
C ALA A 172 27.85 -9.21 -16.38
N SER A 173 28.60 -8.59 -15.47
CA SER A 173 28.55 -8.86 -14.03
C SER A 173 27.18 -8.57 -13.39
N VAL A 174 26.34 -7.71 -13.99
CA VAL A 174 24.96 -7.45 -13.55
C VAL A 174 24.02 -8.62 -13.92
N LYS A 175 24.36 -9.39 -14.95
CA LYS A 175 23.51 -10.46 -15.49
C LYS A 175 23.79 -11.85 -14.90
N ALA A 176 24.86 -11.99 -14.13
CA ALA A 176 25.30 -13.27 -13.57
C ALA A 176 25.49 -13.17 -12.04
N GLY A 177 24.59 -13.79 -11.29
CA GLY A 177 24.73 -13.94 -9.85
C GLY A 177 23.52 -14.60 -9.18
N PRO A 178 23.49 -14.60 -7.84
CA PRO A 178 22.51 -15.35 -7.07
C PRO A 178 21.20 -14.61 -6.81
N PHE A 179 21.08 -13.32 -7.17
CA PHE A 179 19.97 -12.44 -6.78
C PHE A 179 18.77 -12.61 -7.71
N VAL A 180 18.08 -13.75 -7.60
CA VAL A 180 16.93 -14.10 -8.43
C VAL A 180 15.67 -14.21 -7.59
N TYR A 181 14.55 -13.76 -8.14
CA TYR A 181 13.25 -13.99 -7.52
C TYR A 181 12.91 -15.49 -7.55
N VAL A 182 12.51 -16.02 -6.41
CA VAL A 182 11.98 -17.38 -6.28
C VAL A 182 10.56 -17.28 -5.74
N GLU A 183 9.60 -17.87 -6.46
CA GLU A 183 8.21 -17.89 -6.00
C GLU A 183 8.10 -18.65 -4.68
N PRO A 184 7.55 -18.05 -3.61
CA PRO A 184 7.38 -18.73 -2.34
C PRO A 184 6.50 -19.98 -2.51
N LYS A 185 6.95 -21.13 -2.01
CA LYS A 185 6.11 -22.32 -1.95
C LYS A 185 4.87 -21.99 -1.12
N LYS A 186 3.67 -22.12 -1.71
CA LYS A 186 2.40 -21.88 -1.00
C LYS A 186 2.38 -22.69 0.30
N ALA A 187 2.48 -22.01 1.44
CA ALA A 187 2.31 -22.63 2.74
C ALA A 187 0.88 -23.16 2.85
N ALA A 188 0.72 -24.41 3.27
CA ALA A 188 -0.59 -24.97 3.57
C ALA A 188 -1.28 -24.10 4.64
N PRO A 189 -2.60 -23.89 4.57
CA PRO A 189 -3.30 -22.99 5.47
C PRO A 189 -3.06 -23.41 6.92
N VAL A 190 -2.45 -22.51 7.69
CA VAL A 190 -2.20 -22.69 9.12
C VAL A 190 -3.56 -22.81 9.81
N LYS A 191 -3.93 -24.03 10.21
CA LYS A 191 -5.10 -24.26 11.07
C LYS A 191 -4.88 -23.46 12.35
N VAL A 192 -5.61 -22.37 12.50
CA VAL A 192 -5.69 -21.61 13.75
C VAL A 192 -6.07 -22.58 14.86
N LYS A 193 -5.13 -22.89 15.76
CA LYS A 193 -5.41 -23.69 16.95
C LYS A 193 -6.43 -22.92 17.78
N LYS A 194 -7.66 -23.44 17.86
CA LYS A 194 -8.72 -22.94 18.75
C LYS A 194 -8.14 -22.80 20.14
N ALA A 195 -8.13 -21.58 20.67
CA ALA A 195 -7.83 -21.31 22.06
C ALA A 195 -8.77 -22.14 22.95
N VAL A 196 -8.18 -22.94 23.83
CA VAL A 196 -8.91 -23.74 24.82
C VAL A 196 -9.60 -22.79 25.78
N THR A 197 -10.93 -22.78 25.72
CA THR A 197 -11.82 -22.10 26.67
C THR A 197 -11.58 -22.60 28.09
N LYS A 198 -11.01 -21.76 28.97
CA LYS A 198 -11.05 -21.98 30.42
C LYS A 198 -12.36 -21.42 30.99
N LYS A 199 -13.06 -22.29 31.74
CA LYS A 199 -14.32 -22.00 32.46
C LYS A 199 -14.16 -20.88 33.52
N PRO A 200 -15.25 -20.15 33.84
CA PRO A 200 -15.22 -18.98 34.70
C PRO A 200 -15.27 -19.33 36.20
N GLY A 201 -14.35 -18.75 36.98
CA GLY A 201 -14.31 -18.81 38.44
C GLY A 201 -14.90 -17.54 39.08
N LYS A 202 -15.97 -17.74 39.83
CA LYS A 202 -16.65 -16.98 40.90
C LYS A 202 -16.27 -15.50 41.23
N LYS A 203 -17.36 -14.73 41.33
CA LYS A 203 -17.57 -13.34 41.79
C LYS A 203 -16.89 -12.95 43.11
N ILE A 204 -16.37 -11.73 43.16
CA ILE A 204 -16.42 -10.85 44.35
C ILE A 204 -17.01 -9.50 43.90
N LYS A 205 -18.09 -9.08 44.57
CA LYS A 205 -18.69 -7.74 44.47
C LYS A 205 -18.06 -6.84 45.52
N ALA A 206 -17.68 -5.63 45.13
CA ALA A 206 -17.83 -4.45 45.99
C ALA A 206 -17.98 -3.20 45.11
N ALA A 207 -18.95 -2.37 45.47
CA ALA A 207 -19.44 -1.23 44.71
C ALA A 207 -18.62 0.03 44.99
N SER A 208 -18.50 0.89 43.98
CA SER A 208 -18.72 2.34 44.11
C SER A 208 -18.57 3.04 42.76
N ALA A 209 -19.61 3.74 42.37
CA ALA A 209 -19.63 4.88 41.46
C ALA A 209 -20.47 5.95 42.21
N PRO A 210 -20.52 7.24 41.81
CA PRO A 210 -20.03 7.81 40.55
C PRO A 210 -19.35 9.19 40.68
N VAL A 211 -18.57 9.62 39.69
CA VAL A 211 -18.55 11.05 39.30
C VAL A 211 -18.36 11.15 37.78
N LYS A 212 -19.38 11.68 37.10
CA LYS A 212 -19.34 12.17 35.73
C LYS A 212 -18.55 13.48 35.72
N VAL A 213 -17.53 13.59 34.86
CA VAL A 213 -17.02 14.89 34.42
C VAL A 213 -17.23 14.95 32.91
N GLN A 214 -18.13 15.83 32.50
CA GLN A 214 -18.35 16.24 31.12
C GLN A 214 -17.10 16.98 30.65
N ALA A 215 -16.46 16.47 29.60
CA ALA A 215 -15.56 17.26 28.77
C ALA A 215 -16.29 17.59 27.48
N SER A 216 -16.58 18.89 27.34
CA SER A 216 -17.14 19.57 26.18
C SER A 216 -16.32 19.31 24.92
N SER A 217 -16.98 18.78 23.89
CA SER A 217 -16.47 18.75 22.52
C SER A 217 -16.62 20.13 21.88
N VAL A 218 -15.49 20.79 21.60
CA VAL A 218 -15.43 21.90 20.63
C VAL A 218 -15.05 21.29 19.27
N PRO A 219 -15.75 21.58 18.18
CA PRO A 219 -15.52 20.93 16.88
C PRO A 219 -14.25 21.48 16.19
N SER A 220 -13.27 20.60 15.99
CA SER A 220 -12.13 20.81 15.08
C SER A 220 -12.58 20.48 13.66
N HIS A 221 -13.08 21.48 12.94
CA HIS A 221 -13.18 21.45 11.49
C HIS A 221 -11.76 21.73 10.94
N LEU A 222 -11.21 20.77 10.17
CA LEU A 222 -9.90 20.74 9.46
C LEU A 222 -8.88 19.68 9.93
N GLU A 223 -9.33 18.55 10.47
CA GLU A 223 -8.50 17.34 10.43
C GLU A 223 -8.88 16.49 9.20
N ARG A 224 -7.95 16.43 8.23
CA ARG A 224 -7.90 15.33 7.25
C ARG A 224 -8.04 14.03 8.04
N PRO A 225 -8.91 13.07 7.68
CA PRO A 225 -8.97 11.80 8.39
C PRO A 225 -7.57 11.17 8.34
N SER A 226 -6.90 11.16 9.49
CA SER A 226 -5.63 10.47 9.67
C SER A 226 -5.84 9.03 9.24
N ALA A 227 -4.96 8.58 8.35
CA ALA A 227 -4.92 7.24 7.80
C ALA A 227 -5.18 6.21 8.90
N VAL A 228 -6.31 5.51 8.80
CA VAL A 228 -6.56 4.32 9.60
C VAL A 228 -5.59 3.25 9.10
N ALA A 229 -4.46 3.14 9.79
CA ALA A 229 -3.41 2.17 9.52
C ALA A 229 -4.02 0.76 9.43
N THR A 230 -3.98 0.18 8.23
CA THR A 230 -4.55 -1.13 7.91
C THR A 230 -3.63 -1.84 6.93
N GLY A 231 -2.75 -2.73 7.44
CA GLY A 231 -1.96 -3.72 6.67
C GLY A 231 -1.22 -3.23 5.41
N PRO A 232 -0.65 -4.12 4.58
CA PRO A 232 -0.27 -3.76 3.22
C PRO A 232 -1.56 -3.91 2.42
N LYS A 233 -2.41 -2.89 2.44
CA LYS A 233 -3.59 -2.90 1.59
C LYS A 233 -3.12 -3.04 0.13
N LYS A 234 -3.58 -4.10 -0.52
CA LYS A 234 -3.45 -4.25 -1.97
C LYS A 234 -4.37 -3.22 -2.60
N MET A 235 -3.92 -2.62 -3.69
CA MET A 235 -4.75 -1.75 -4.50
C MET A 235 -5.17 -2.49 -5.77
N SER A 236 -6.46 -2.46 -6.10
CA SER A 236 -6.95 -2.96 -7.36
C SER A 236 -6.42 -2.12 -8.52
N GLN A 237 -6.46 -2.67 -9.73
CA GLN A 237 -6.38 -1.84 -10.94
C GLN A 237 -7.46 -0.74 -10.93
N LEU A 238 -7.17 0.37 -11.62
CA LEU A 238 -8.13 1.44 -11.84
C LEU A 238 -9.25 0.95 -12.77
N VAL A 239 -10.45 0.81 -12.22
CA VAL A 239 -11.67 0.50 -12.97
C VAL A 239 -12.19 1.79 -13.58
N SER A 240 -12.09 1.90 -14.91
CA SER A 240 -12.61 3.04 -15.66
C SER A 240 -14.11 2.88 -15.94
N VAL A 241 -14.90 3.84 -15.47
CA VAL A 241 -16.36 3.90 -15.60
C VAL A 241 -16.73 5.13 -16.44
N PRO A 242 -17.13 4.93 -17.71
CA PRO A 242 -17.63 6.03 -18.53
C PRO A 242 -19.01 6.46 -18.04
N VAL A 243 -19.22 7.77 -17.98
CA VAL A 243 -20.53 8.37 -17.69
C VAL A 243 -21.39 8.25 -18.95
N SER A 244 -22.43 7.42 -18.87
CA SER A 244 -23.35 7.19 -19.99
C SER A 244 -24.64 8.00 -19.87
N ASN A 245 -24.94 8.56 -18.70
CA ASN A 245 -26.05 9.49 -18.54
C ASN A 245 -25.79 10.78 -19.33
N GLU A 246 -26.84 11.41 -19.88
CA GLU A 246 -26.70 12.68 -20.61
C GLU A 246 -26.31 13.82 -19.64
N LEU A 247 -26.88 13.79 -18.44
CA LEU A 247 -26.55 14.69 -17.35
C LEU A 247 -26.04 13.89 -16.16
N PHE A 248 -24.79 14.11 -15.74
CA PHE A 248 -24.30 13.57 -14.47
C PHE A 248 -24.76 14.50 -13.35
N HIS A 249 -25.70 14.06 -12.53
CA HIS A 249 -26.31 14.89 -11.50
C HIS A 249 -26.17 14.28 -10.10
N ASN A 250 -26.65 14.99 -9.08
CA ASN A 250 -26.50 14.60 -7.68
C ASN A 250 -27.02 13.17 -7.38
N GLY A 251 -28.02 12.70 -8.13
CA GLY A 251 -28.55 11.34 -7.99
C GLY A 251 -27.53 10.25 -8.30
N ASN A 252 -26.68 10.45 -9.32
CA ASN A 252 -25.59 9.53 -9.65
C ASN A 252 -24.55 9.47 -8.51
N VAL A 253 -24.22 10.63 -7.93
CA VAL A 253 -23.30 10.73 -6.79
C VAL A 253 -23.86 10.03 -5.56
N GLU A 254 -25.15 10.24 -5.24
CA GLU A 254 -25.81 9.55 -4.13
C GLU A 254 -25.91 8.04 -4.34
N ALA A 255 -26.19 7.59 -5.56
CA ALA A 255 -26.18 6.17 -5.91
C ALA A 255 -24.80 5.55 -5.65
N TRP A 256 -23.73 6.21 -6.08
CA TRP A 256 -22.36 5.76 -5.83
C TRP A 256 -21.98 5.78 -4.36
N LYS A 257 -22.37 6.78 -3.58
CA LYS A 257 -22.18 6.77 -2.11
C LYS A 257 -22.84 5.55 -1.47
N ARG A 258 -24.06 5.20 -1.90
CA ARG A 258 -24.78 4.02 -1.38
C ARG A 258 -24.13 2.70 -1.82
N ILE A 259 -23.63 2.62 -3.06
CA ILE A 259 -22.86 1.47 -3.54
C ILE A 259 -21.58 1.29 -2.73
N ILE A 260 -20.80 2.36 -2.53
CA ILE A 260 -19.57 2.36 -1.72
C ILE A 260 -19.89 1.93 -0.30
N ARG A 261 -20.93 2.51 0.33
CA ARG A 261 -21.34 2.17 1.69
C ARG A 261 -21.71 0.69 1.82
N SER A 262 -22.45 0.14 0.86
CA SER A 262 -22.80 -1.28 0.83
C SER A 262 -21.55 -2.17 0.75
N TYR A 263 -20.61 -1.82 -0.12
CA TYR A 263 -19.37 -2.55 -0.29
C TYR A 263 -18.50 -2.52 0.98
N THR A 264 -18.28 -1.34 1.57
CA THR A 264 -17.44 -1.18 2.77
C THR A 264 -18.12 -1.70 4.04
N ALA A 265 -19.44 -1.84 4.05
CA ALA A 265 -20.15 -2.50 5.15
C ALA A 265 -19.90 -4.02 5.18
N LYS A 266 -19.81 -4.65 3.99
CA LYS A 266 -19.44 -6.07 3.87
C LYS A 266 -17.94 -6.29 4.06
N TYR A 267 -17.11 -5.43 3.47
CA TYR A 267 -15.66 -5.50 3.51
C TYR A 267 -15.10 -4.36 4.36
N GLN A 268 -15.06 -4.57 5.69
CA GLN A 268 -14.79 -3.51 6.67
C GLN A 268 -13.37 -2.92 6.59
N ASP A 269 -12.40 -3.65 6.04
CA ASP A 269 -11.03 -3.19 5.82
C ASP A 269 -10.85 -2.48 4.47
N ALA A 270 -11.87 -2.51 3.60
CA ALA A 270 -11.78 -1.98 2.26
C ALA A 270 -12.05 -0.47 2.20
N GLU A 271 -11.26 0.22 1.39
CA GLU A 271 -11.41 1.63 1.06
C GLU A 271 -11.60 1.78 -0.44
N VAL A 272 -12.68 2.45 -0.86
CA VAL A 272 -12.93 2.76 -2.27
C VAL A 272 -12.42 4.16 -2.56
N MET A 273 -11.42 4.25 -3.44
CA MET A 273 -10.82 5.50 -3.89
C MET A 273 -11.41 5.89 -5.24
N VAL A 274 -11.76 7.15 -5.39
CA VAL A 274 -12.36 7.72 -6.60
C VAL A 274 -11.34 8.65 -7.24
N TYR A 275 -11.16 8.56 -8.55
CA TYR A 275 -10.27 9.41 -9.32
C TYR A 275 -11.00 10.04 -10.49
N TYR A 276 -10.65 11.29 -10.79
CA TYR A 276 -11.12 12.00 -11.97
C TYR A 276 -9.96 12.77 -12.57
N ASP A 277 -9.74 12.59 -13.88
CA ASP A 277 -8.61 13.19 -14.61
C ASP A 277 -7.24 12.88 -13.97
N GLY A 278 -7.09 11.64 -13.48
CA GLY A 278 -5.87 11.18 -12.79
C GLY A 278 -5.75 11.64 -11.32
N GLU A 279 -6.54 12.60 -10.86
CA GLU A 279 -6.48 13.09 -9.48
C GLU A 279 -7.43 12.34 -8.54
N ARG A 280 -6.99 12.08 -7.30
CA ARG A 280 -7.85 11.49 -6.27
C ARG A 280 -8.89 12.51 -5.79
N ILE A 281 -10.15 12.09 -5.83
CA ILE A 281 -11.29 12.82 -5.32
C ILE A 281 -11.58 12.37 -3.89
N VAL A 282 -11.24 13.22 -2.92
CA VAL A 282 -11.49 12.94 -1.49
C VAL A 282 -12.96 13.09 -1.15
N ASP A 283 -13.60 14.15 -1.65
CA ASP A 283 -15.04 14.36 -1.51
C ASP A 283 -15.74 14.13 -2.85
N ILE A 284 -16.44 12.99 -2.95
CA ILE A 284 -17.16 12.59 -4.16
C ILE A 284 -18.24 13.60 -4.58
N ASN A 285 -18.74 14.43 -3.66
CA ASN A 285 -19.66 15.51 -4.00
C ASN A 285 -19.05 16.54 -4.94
N THR A 286 -17.72 16.67 -4.93
CA THR A 286 -17.03 17.62 -5.82
C THR A 286 -17.18 17.26 -7.30
N LEU A 287 -17.53 16.01 -7.63
CA LEU A 287 -17.84 15.57 -9.00
C LEU A 287 -19.10 16.24 -9.56
N PHE A 288 -20.02 16.66 -8.69
CA PHE A 288 -21.26 17.32 -9.08
C PHE A 288 -21.09 18.83 -9.38
N LYS A 289 -19.91 19.42 -9.13
CA LYS A 289 -19.68 20.84 -9.45
C LYS A 289 -19.94 21.10 -10.94
N TRP A 290 -20.72 22.15 -11.25
CA TRP A 290 -21.22 22.45 -12.60
C TRP A 290 -20.10 22.37 -13.64
N GLY A 291 -20.27 21.49 -14.63
CA GLY A 291 -19.35 21.34 -15.75
C GLY A 291 -18.13 20.44 -15.50
N LYS A 292 -17.91 19.93 -14.28
CA LYS A 292 -16.76 19.07 -13.97
C LYS A 292 -16.86 17.72 -14.68
N VAL A 293 -18.03 17.07 -14.66
CA VAL A 293 -18.27 15.76 -15.26
C VAL A 293 -19.36 15.89 -16.34
N LYS A 294 -19.11 15.32 -17.52
CA LYS A 294 -20.03 15.36 -18.67
C LYS A 294 -20.29 13.95 -19.19
N HIS A 295 -21.28 13.80 -20.07
CA HIS A 295 -21.44 12.57 -20.85
C HIS A 295 -20.11 12.20 -21.54
N GLY A 296 -19.73 10.92 -21.46
CA GLY A 296 -18.47 10.41 -22.01
C GLY A 296 -17.23 10.65 -21.12
N SER A 297 -17.31 11.49 -20.08
CA SER A 297 -16.25 11.59 -19.07
C SER A 297 -16.01 10.22 -18.43
N THR A 298 -14.75 9.91 -18.13
CA THR A 298 -14.38 8.68 -17.44
C THR A 298 -14.00 8.99 -16.00
N ILE A 299 -14.67 8.32 -15.07
CA ILE A 299 -14.34 8.36 -13.64
C ILE A 299 -13.75 7.00 -13.29
N GLN A 300 -12.65 7.01 -12.55
CA GLN A 300 -11.91 5.80 -12.23
C GLN A 300 -12.06 5.46 -10.74
N PHE A 301 -12.06 4.17 -10.44
CA PHE A 301 -12.17 3.68 -9.07
C PHE A 301 -11.09 2.65 -8.79
N ALA A 302 -10.57 2.63 -7.57
CA ALA A 302 -9.75 1.54 -7.08
C ALA A 302 -10.16 1.16 -5.66
N VAL A 303 -9.94 -0.10 -5.30
CA VAL A 303 -10.19 -0.62 -3.97
C VAL A 303 -8.86 -0.92 -3.30
N SER A 304 -8.69 -0.41 -2.08
CA SER A 304 -7.56 -0.69 -1.20
C SER A 304 -8.04 -1.58 -0.05
N ALA A 305 -7.60 -2.84 0.01
CA ALA A 305 -8.02 -3.82 1.02
C ALA A 305 -6.94 -4.90 1.24
N ALA A 306 -6.98 -5.64 2.35
CA ALA A 306 -6.08 -6.79 2.53
C ALA A 306 -6.35 -7.89 1.49
N GLU A 307 -7.64 -8.12 1.20
CA GLU A 307 -8.12 -8.98 0.13
C GLU A 307 -9.21 -8.27 -0.67
N ILE A 308 -9.07 -8.24 -2.00
CA ILE A 308 -10.00 -7.55 -2.89
C ILE A 308 -11.01 -8.57 -3.42
N ASN A 309 -12.24 -8.47 -2.95
CA ASN A 309 -13.35 -9.36 -3.32
C ASN A 309 -14.41 -8.59 -4.14
N ASP A 310 -15.22 -9.29 -4.93
CA ASP A 310 -16.38 -8.73 -5.66
C ASP A 310 -16.08 -7.49 -6.57
N LEU A 311 -14.83 -7.26 -6.97
CA LEU A 311 -14.44 -6.08 -7.77
C LEU A 311 -15.22 -5.97 -9.09
N SER A 312 -15.50 -7.11 -9.75
CA SER A 312 -16.30 -7.15 -10.98
C SER A 312 -17.75 -6.72 -10.74
N LYS A 313 -18.33 -7.11 -9.59
CA LYS A 313 -19.70 -6.74 -9.19
C LYS A 313 -19.76 -5.25 -8.81
N LEU A 314 -18.74 -4.76 -8.10
CA LEU A 314 -18.58 -3.35 -7.79
C LEU A 314 -18.45 -2.48 -9.04
N SER A 315 -17.60 -2.88 -9.98
CA SER A 315 -17.45 -2.25 -11.31
C SER A 315 -18.79 -2.17 -12.05
N LYS A 316 -19.57 -3.25 -12.04
CA LYS A 316 -20.90 -3.29 -12.65
C LYS A 316 -21.85 -2.28 -12.00
N TYR A 317 -21.90 -2.22 -10.67
CA TYR A 317 -22.77 -1.27 -9.98
C TYR A 317 -22.34 0.18 -10.17
N PHE A 318 -21.04 0.47 -10.25
CA PHE A 318 -20.59 1.82 -10.61
C PHE A 318 -21.02 2.23 -12.02
N ARG A 319 -20.93 1.32 -13.01
CA ARG A 319 -21.44 1.58 -14.37
C ARG A 319 -22.95 1.85 -14.38
N GLN A 320 -23.72 1.14 -13.56
CA GLN A 320 -25.17 1.39 -13.42
C GLN A 320 -25.45 2.71 -12.70
N GLY A 321 -24.68 3.05 -11.67
CA GLY A 321 -24.78 4.35 -11.00
C GLY A 321 -24.38 5.55 -11.88
N ALA A 322 -23.59 5.32 -12.93
CA ALA A 322 -23.20 6.32 -13.93
C ALA A 322 -24.15 6.43 -15.13
N SER A 323 -25.22 5.63 -15.14
CA SER A 323 -26.21 5.55 -16.21
C SER A 323 -27.60 5.94 -15.70
N PRO A 324 -28.63 5.99 -16.56
CA PRO A 324 -30.02 6.20 -16.14
C PRO A 324 -30.53 5.18 -15.10
N MET A 325 -29.82 4.07 -14.88
CA MET A 325 -30.19 3.04 -13.90
C MET A 325 -29.83 3.41 -12.45
N PHE A 326 -29.25 4.59 -12.20
CA PHE A 326 -28.81 5.01 -10.87
C PHE A 326 -29.94 5.02 -9.83
N GLU A 327 -31.18 5.26 -10.24
CA GLU A 327 -32.35 5.30 -9.36
C GLU A 327 -32.58 4.00 -8.60
N ALA A 328 -32.13 2.86 -9.16
CA ALA A 328 -32.21 1.56 -8.50
C ALA A 328 -31.49 1.54 -7.14
N PHE A 329 -30.47 2.40 -6.97
CA PHE A 329 -29.70 2.52 -5.73
C PHE A 329 -30.24 3.59 -4.78
N LEU A 330 -31.24 4.37 -5.19
CA LEU A 330 -31.81 5.43 -4.35
C LEU A 330 -33.05 5.00 -3.55
N ARG A 331 -33.45 3.73 -3.65
CA ARG A 331 -34.59 3.17 -2.90
C ARG A 331 -34.31 3.12 -1.40
N GLY A 332 -35.32 3.42 -0.58
CA GLY A 332 -35.22 3.42 0.88
C GLY A 332 -34.52 4.66 1.45
N SER A 333 -34.41 4.70 2.78
CA SER A 333 -33.83 5.85 3.50
C SER A 333 -32.37 6.10 3.09
N PRO A 334 -31.92 7.37 2.99
CA PRO A 334 -30.52 7.73 2.77
C PRO A 334 -29.51 7.01 3.67
N ASP A 335 -29.91 6.62 4.89
CA ASP A 335 -29.03 5.97 5.86
C ASP A 335 -29.02 4.44 5.73
N THR A 336 -29.94 3.86 4.96
CA THR A 336 -30.00 2.41 4.78
C THR A 336 -28.79 1.90 4.00
N VAL A 337 -28.09 0.92 4.59
CA VAL A 337 -27.08 0.15 3.86
C VAL A 337 -27.81 -0.83 2.94
N LEU A 338 -27.66 -0.65 1.63
CA LEU A 338 -28.24 -1.57 0.65
C LEU A 338 -27.58 -2.93 0.75
N ASN A 339 -28.34 -4.00 0.55
CA ASN A 339 -27.81 -5.37 0.46
C ASN A 339 -27.38 -5.69 -0.98
N LEU A 340 -26.32 -5.04 -1.46
CA LEU A 340 -25.80 -5.23 -2.82
C LEU A 340 -24.70 -6.30 -2.88
N PHE A 341 -23.94 -6.47 -1.80
CA PHE A 341 -22.80 -7.38 -1.74
C PHE A 341 -23.05 -8.53 -0.80
#